data_AF-A0A925V9A4-F1
#
_entry.id   AF-A0A925V9A4-F1
#
_cell.length_a   1.000
_cell.length_b   1.000
_cell.length_c   1.000
_cell.angle_alpha   90.00
_cell.angle_beta   90.00
_cell.angle_gamma   90.00
#
_symmetry.space_group_name_H-M   'P 1'
#
loop_
_entity.id
_entity.type
_entity.pdbx_description
1 polymer ?
#
loop_
_entity_poly.entity_id
_entity_poly.type
_entity_poly.pdbx_seq_one_letter_code
_entity_poly.pdbx_strand_id
1 'polypeptide(L)'
;MPRNRLALRVLGTALATTLAVGVMPSCMVVQLIVQAAKKRSTNMDKWEVKSMKMGIRAERMCPRGAVQLAIFADAQHKKRHKKTKQLETWVEAGEETNKMGKIGFEEFVFTSTNGTLDPANGMFEPNPDMLATVDGFAFTAKYKRNAKLEPASVRLAPDYGCFTEAGGPGARGETGEPGEPGEEGEDGDNGGEESPGSSGGNGGPAGNAGNGGNGDAGPNIVAYATVVKTPLFDHLVAVQVTGDIEDIMLFDPKQPITISARGGDGGAGGRGGEG
;
A
#
# COMPACT_ATOMS: atom_id res chain seq x y z
N MET A 1 42.19 29.76 -60.14
CA MET A 1 43.55 30.22 -59.77
C MET A 1 43.89 29.69 -58.38
N PRO A 2 45.15 29.31 -58.14
CA PRO A 2 45.57 28.33 -57.13
C PRO A 2 46.09 28.97 -55.84
N ARG A 3 46.20 28.16 -54.77
CA ARG A 3 47.32 28.05 -53.78
C ARG A 3 46.76 27.50 -52.45
N ASN A 4 46.95 26.22 -52.13
CA ASN A 4 48.13 25.66 -51.43
C ASN A 4 48.70 26.58 -50.33
N ARG A 5 48.72 26.12 -49.07
CA ARG A 5 49.93 25.67 -48.34
C ARG A 5 49.64 25.17 -46.92
N LEU A 6 50.28 24.03 -46.59
CA LEU A 6 50.96 23.59 -45.35
C LEU A 6 50.36 23.97 -43.98
N ALA A 7 49.93 23.00 -43.15
CA ALA A 7 50.72 22.09 -42.31
C ALA A 7 51.30 22.74 -41.03
N LEU A 8 50.84 22.32 -39.84
CA LEU A 8 51.68 21.75 -38.77
C LEU A 8 50.85 21.28 -37.56
N ARG A 9 51.30 20.17 -36.97
CA ARG A 9 50.85 19.47 -35.75
C ARG A 9 51.01 20.34 -34.49
N VAL A 10 50.15 20.14 -33.48
CA VAL A 10 50.56 19.93 -32.06
C VAL A 10 49.53 19.03 -31.37
N LEU A 11 50.04 18.04 -30.61
CA LEU A 11 49.29 17.11 -29.75
C LEU A 11 48.61 17.84 -28.58
N GLY A 12 47.41 17.40 -28.22
CA GLY A 12 46.77 17.72 -26.95
C GLY A 12 45.85 16.58 -26.52
N THR A 13 46.39 15.68 -25.71
CA THR A 13 45.70 14.60 -25.01
C THR A 13 44.55 15.14 -24.15
N ALA A 14 43.32 14.67 -24.41
CA ALA A 14 42.21 14.77 -23.47
C ALA A 14 41.68 13.37 -23.18
N LEU A 15 41.76 12.97 -21.91
CA LEU A 15 41.17 11.77 -21.35
C LEU A 15 39.68 11.71 -21.70
N ALA A 16 39.28 10.70 -22.47
CA ALA A 16 37.89 10.30 -22.57
C ALA A 16 37.61 9.27 -21.46
N THR A 17 36.97 9.71 -20.38
CA THR A 17 36.42 8.82 -19.36
C THR A 17 35.18 8.14 -19.94
N THR A 18 35.37 7.01 -20.61
CA THR A 18 34.30 6.10 -21.00
C THR A 18 33.75 5.42 -19.76
N LEU A 19 32.64 5.92 -19.23
CA LEU A 19 31.77 5.16 -18.35
C LEU A 19 31.17 4.00 -19.15
N ALA A 20 31.84 2.85 -19.07
CA ALA A 20 31.27 1.58 -19.47
C ALA A 20 30.08 1.29 -18.54
N VAL A 21 28.86 1.50 -19.04
CA VAL A 21 27.65 0.97 -18.45
C VAL A 21 27.70 -0.55 -18.65
N GLY A 22 28.34 -1.23 -17.70
CA GLY A 22 28.31 -2.67 -17.58
C GLY A 22 26.89 -3.10 -17.23
N VAL A 23 26.23 -3.77 -18.17
CA VAL A 23 24.99 -4.51 -17.95
C VAL A 23 25.30 -5.61 -16.93
N MET A 24 25.06 -5.35 -15.64
CA MET A 24 25.11 -6.39 -14.63
C MET A 24 23.81 -7.20 -14.67
N PRO A 25 23.88 -8.55 -14.61
CA PRO A 25 22.71 -9.40 -14.63
C PRO A 25 21.89 -9.19 -13.36
N SER A 26 20.62 -8.87 -13.56
CA SER A 26 19.57 -8.55 -12.57
C SER A 26 19.23 -9.68 -11.57
N CYS A 27 20.06 -10.73 -11.45
CA CYS A 27 19.81 -11.87 -10.58
C CYS A 27 20.34 -11.73 -9.14
N MET A 28 21.26 -10.80 -8.84
CA MET A 28 21.86 -10.73 -7.49
C MET A 28 21.06 -9.91 -6.47
N VAL A 29 20.32 -8.89 -6.90
CA VAL A 29 19.54 -8.04 -5.96
C VAL A 29 18.33 -8.81 -5.41
N VAL A 30 17.68 -9.66 -6.22
CA VAL A 30 16.58 -10.52 -5.78
C VAL A 30 17.04 -11.54 -4.73
N GLN A 31 18.27 -12.07 -4.85
CA GLN A 31 18.79 -13.04 -3.87
C GLN A 31 19.09 -12.41 -2.50
N LEU A 32 19.52 -11.15 -2.44
CA LEU A 32 19.86 -10.47 -1.18
C LEU A 32 18.62 -10.16 -0.33
N ILE A 33 17.50 -9.76 -0.94
CA ILE A 33 16.23 -9.53 -0.24
C ILE A 33 15.65 -10.88 0.27
N VAL A 34 15.75 -11.95 -0.52
CA VAL A 34 15.31 -13.30 -0.13
C VAL A 34 16.15 -13.87 1.03
N GLN A 35 17.45 -13.57 1.10
CA GLN A 35 18.30 -14.04 2.20
C GLN A 35 18.07 -13.28 3.52
N ALA A 36 17.67 -12.01 3.49
CA ALA A 36 17.32 -11.25 4.68
C ALA A 36 16.01 -11.74 5.32
N ALA A 37 14.99 -12.07 4.52
CA ALA A 37 13.74 -12.67 5.00
C ALA A 37 13.94 -14.05 5.67
N LYS A 38 14.95 -14.80 5.22
CA LYS A 38 15.31 -16.13 5.72
C LYS A 38 15.89 -16.14 7.14
N LYS A 39 16.34 -15.00 7.67
CA LYS A 39 17.02 -14.95 8.99
C LYS A 39 16.09 -15.12 10.20
N ARG A 40 14.75 -15.06 10.03
CA ARG A 40 13.81 -15.25 11.14
C ARG A 40 12.71 -16.29 10.90
N SER A 41 12.48 -16.76 9.68
CA SER A 41 11.51 -17.84 9.40
C SER A 41 12.05 -19.22 9.80
N THR A 42 11.15 -20.20 9.93
CA THR A 42 11.52 -21.59 10.23
C THR A 42 12.38 -22.15 9.11
N ASN A 43 13.59 -22.60 9.43
CA ASN A 43 14.40 -23.34 8.48
C ASN A 43 13.74 -24.69 8.13
N MET A 44 13.19 -24.78 6.91
CA MET A 44 12.49 -25.95 6.39
C MET A 44 13.39 -27.13 6.01
N ASP A 45 14.72 -26.99 6.03
CA ASP A 45 15.63 -28.08 5.67
C ASP A 45 15.53 -29.26 6.65
N LYS A 46 15.17 -29.00 7.91
CA LYS A 46 15.01 -30.00 8.98
C LYS A 46 13.62 -30.62 9.07
N TRP A 47 12.66 -30.07 8.34
CA TRP A 47 11.25 -30.40 8.45
C TRP A 47 10.70 -30.91 7.12
N GLU A 48 9.79 -31.87 7.21
CA GLU A 48 9.04 -32.39 6.07
C GLU A 48 7.57 -32.08 6.30
N VAL A 49 6.96 -31.30 5.42
CA VAL A 49 5.52 -31.01 5.47
C VAL A 49 4.74 -32.24 5.04
N LYS A 50 3.80 -32.68 5.89
CA LYS A 50 2.97 -33.87 5.68
C LYS A 50 1.56 -33.56 5.21
N SER A 51 1.03 -32.41 5.60
CA SER A 51 -0.30 -31.93 5.23
C SER A 51 -0.31 -30.40 5.26
N MET A 52 -1.25 -29.81 4.52
CA MET A 52 -1.47 -28.37 4.48
C MET A 52 -2.95 -28.05 4.43
N LYS A 53 -3.32 -26.92 5.02
CA LYS A 53 -4.62 -26.27 4.88
C LYS A 53 -4.39 -24.80 4.55
N MET A 54 -5.37 -24.21 3.89
CA MET A 54 -5.34 -22.80 3.53
C MET A 54 -6.59 -22.10 4.05
N GLY A 55 -6.44 -20.82 4.36
CA GLY A 55 -7.53 -19.91 4.67
C GLY A 55 -7.11 -18.46 4.41
N ILE A 56 -7.90 -17.54 4.95
CA ILE A 56 -7.65 -16.10 4.90
C ILE A 56 -7.50 -15.54 6.32
N ARG A 57 -6.79 -14.41 6.46
CA ARG A 57 -6.66 -13.63 7.70
C ARG A 57 -7.72 -12.53 7.78
N ALA A 58 -8.95 -12.87 7.42
CA ALA A 58 -10.13 -12.04 7.61
C ALA A 58 -11.33 -12.96 7.91
N GLU A 59 -12.36 -12.42 8.53
CA GLU A 59 -13.59 -13.16 8.83
C GLU A 59 -14.39 -13.48 7.56
N ARG A 60 -14.27 -12.61 6.56
CA ARG A 60 -15.05 -12.61 5.32
C ARG A 60 -14.21 -12.11 4.15
N MET A 61 -14.62 -12.51 2.95
CA MET A 61 -13.94 -12.17 1.72
C MET A 61 -14.66 -10.99 1.04
N CYS A 62 -14.25 -9.77 1.37
CA CYS A 62 -14.82 -8.58 0.75
C CYS A 62 -14.33 -8.46 -0.71
N PRO A 63 -15.22 -8.32 -1.71
CA PRO A 63 -14.82 -7.81 -3.02
C PRO A 63 -14.00 -6.52 -2.82
N ARG A 64 -12.97 -6.23 -3.64
CA ARG A 64 -12.08 -5.05 -3.48
C ARG A 64 -11.32 -4.89 -2.16
N GLY A 65 -11.58 -5.71 -1.14
CA GLY A 65 -10.86 -5.69 0.12
C GLY A 65 -9.63 -6.58 0.06
N ALA A 66 -8.44 -6.00 0.17
CA ALA A 66 -7.21 -6.78 0.24
C ALA A 66 -7.20 -7.69 1.48
N VAL A 67 -6.73 -8.93 1.33
CA VAL A 67 -6.68 -9.90 2.42
C VAL A 67 -5.41 -10.73 2.36
N GLN A 68 -4.82 -11.04 3.51
CA GLN A 68 -3.68 -11.94 3.56
C GLN A 68 -4.14 -13.40 3.61
N LEU A 69 -3.53 -14.26 2.80
CA LEU A 69 -3.71 -15.70 2.89
C LEU A 69 -2.98 -16.30 4.10
N ALA A 70 -3.49 -17.42 4.59
CA ALA A 70 -2.87 -18.20 5.65
C ALA A 70 -2.67 -19.65 5.21
N ILE A 71 -1.45 -20.17 5.32
CA ILE A 71 -1.19 -21.61 5.17
C ILE A 71 -0.86 -22.18 6.54
N PHE A 72 -1.57 -23.25 6.92
CA PHE A 72 -1.32 -24.04 8.12
C PHE A 72 -0.80 -25.41 7.68
N ALA A 73 0.36 -25.82 8.19
CA ALA A 73 1.05 -27.01 7.75
C ALA A 73 1.48 -27.88 8.95
N ASP A 74 1.17 -29.17 8.92
CA ASP A 74 1.74 -30.13 9.87
C ASP A 74 3.08 -30.63 9.31
N ALA A 75 4.14 -30.46 10.08
CA ALA A 75 5.49 -30.84 9.69
C ALA A 75 6.09 -31.85 10.67
N GLN A 76 6.86 -32.81 10.14
CA GLN A 76 7.61 -33.79 10.89
C GLN A 76 9.11 -33.54 10.74
N HIS A 77 9.87 -33.68 11.83
CA HIS A 77 11.31 -33.51 11.77
C HIS A 77 11.96 -34.70 11.05
N LYS A 78 12.75 -34.43 9.99
CA LYS A 78 13.31 -35.47 9.10
C LYS A 78 14.15 -36.53 9.81
N LYS A 79 14.93 -36.13 10.84
CA LYS A 79 15.79 -37.04 11.62
C LYS A 79 15.18 -37.53 12.94
N ARG A 80 14.06 -36.94 13.37
CA ARG A 80 13.46 -37.19 14.70
C ARG A 80 11.97 -37.42 14.50
N HIS A 81 11.60 -38.61 14.01
CA HIS A 81 10.25 -38.90 13.55
C HIS A 81 9.15 -38.67 14.61
N LYS A 82 9.46 -38.76 15.90
CA LYS A 82 8.51 -38.44 16.99
C LYS A 82 8.29 -36.93 17.22
N LYS A 83 9.07 -36.07 16.58
CA LYS A 83 8.98 -34.61 16.72
C LYS A 83 8.17 -34.04 15.56
N THR A 84 6.97 -33.57 15.88
CA THR A 84 6.08 -32.83 14.98
C THR A 84 6.01 -31.36 15.35
N LYS A 85 5.61 -30.51 14.42
CA LYS A 85 5.37 -29.08 14.64
C LYS A 85 4.28 -28.60 13.69
N GLN A 86 3.35 -27.81 14.20
CA GLN A 86 2.45 -27.03 13.38
C GLN A 86 3.13 -25.73 12.98
N LEU A 87 3.12 -25.45 11.69
CA LEU A 87 3.67 -24.24 11.10
C LEU A 87 2.52 -23.44 10.51
N GLU A 88 2.62 -22.13 10.60
CA GLU A 88 1.73 -21.23 9.87
C GLU A 88 2.55 -20.15 9.17
N THR A 89 2.02 -19.60 8.08
CA THR A 89 2.62 -18.42 7.45
C THR A 89 2.56 -17.22 8.39
N TRP A 90 3.55 -16.33 8.26
CA TRP A 90 3.60 -15.10 9.05
C TRP A 90 2.49 -14.12 8.63
N VAL A 91 2.23 -13.12 9.46
CA VAL A 91 1.21 -12.08 9.24
C VAL A 91 1.89 -10.74 9.07
N GLU A 92 1.47 -9.96 8.07
CA GLU A 92 1.96 -8.60 7.87
C GLU A 92 1.33 -7.67 8.91
N ALA A 93 2.17 -7.01 9.72
CA ALA A 93 1.73 -6.17 10.82
C ALA A 93 2.63 -4.93 10.93
N GLY A 94 2.39 -3.94 10.05
CA GLY A 94 3.12 -2.68 10.04
C GLY A 94 4.63 -2.83 9.82
N GLU A 95 5.43 -1.95 10.43
CA GLU A 95 6.88 -1.84 10.21
C GLU A 95 7.67 -3.08 10.66
N GLU A 96 7.16 -3.86 11.63
CA GLU A 96 7.84 -5.05 12.15
C GLU A 96 7.00 -6.34 12.00
N THR A 97 7.18 -7.01 10.86
CA THR A 97 6.61 -8.35 10.64
C THR A 97 7.35 -9.43 11.45
N ASN A 98 6.69 -10.04 12.43
CA ASN A 98 7.25 -11.16 13.20
C ASN A 98 7.21 -12.48 12.41
N LYS A 99 8.36 -12.87 11.85
CA LYS A 99 8.52 -14.13 11.09
C LYS A 99 8.98 -15.31 11.95
N MET A 100 9.21 -15.11 13.26
CA MET A 100 9.84 -16.10 14.12
C MET A 100 9.01 -17.38 14.25
N GLY A 101 9.60 -18.51 13.87
CA GLY A 101 8.97 -19.82 13.99
C GLY A 101 7.82 -20.07 13.00
N LYS A 102 7.59 -19.16 12.05
CA LYS A 102 6.60 -19.24 10.96
C LYS A 102 7.22 -19.87 9.71
N ILE A 103 6.41 -20.30 8.76
CA ILE A 103 6.88 -20.65 7.42
C ILE A 103 6.76 -19.43 6.50
N GLY A 104 7.68 -19.27 5.55
CA GLY A 104 7.64 -18.15 4.61
C GLY A 104 6.68 -18.41 3.45
N PHE A 105 6.04 -17.36 2.90
CA PHE A 105 5.21 -17.46 1.70
C PHE A 105 6.02 -17.90 0.47
N GLU A 106 7.33 -17.58 0.45
CA GLU A 106 8.26 -17.96 -0.60
C GLU A 106 8.43 -19.48 -0.77
N GLU A 107 8.00 -20.28 0.22
CA GLU A 107 8.03 -21.75 0.17
C GLU A 107 6.89 -22.35 -0.66
N PHE A 108 5.95 -21.53 -1.13
CA PHE A 108 4.76 -21.95 -1.86
C PHE A 108 4.68 -21.32 -3.26
N VAL A 109 3.99 -22.01 -4.17
CA VAL A 109 3.49 -21.48 -5.44
C VAL A 109 1.99 -21.35 -5.31
N PHE A 110 1.48 -20.15 -5.56
CA PHE A 110 0.07 -19.86 -5.44
C PHE A 110 -0.59 -19.67 -6.80
N THR A 111 -1.86 -20.00 -6.87
CA THR A 111 -2.77 -19.58 -7.93
C THR A 111 -4.04 -19.02 -7.31
N SER A 112 -4.60 -18.00 -7.94
CA SER A 112 -5.84 -17.35 -7.52
C SER A 112 -6.75 -17.09 -8.72
N THR A 113 -8.05 -17.01 -8.48
CA THR A 113 -9.02 -16.45 -9.44
C THR A 113 -9.49 -15.08 -8.98
N ASN A 114 -9.89 -14.23 -9.92
CA ASN A 114 -10.53 -12.94 -9.65
C ASN A 114 -9.70 -11.99 -8.77
N GLY A 115 -8.39 -11.92 -9.00
CA GLY A 115 -7.48 -10.99 -8.36
C GLY A 115 -6.01 -11.39 -8.48
N THR A 116 -5.15 -10.59 -7.89
CA THR A 116 -3.69 -10.75 -7.90
C THR A 116 -3.20 -11.12 -6.50
N LEU A 117 -2.30 -12.09 -6.41
CA LEU A 117 -1.66 -12.47 -5.15
C LEU A 117 -0.18 -12.10 -5.19
N ASP A 118 0.30 -11.35 -4.21
CA ASP A 118 1.72 -11.14 -3.97
C ASP A 118 2.31 -12.35 -3.23
N PRO A 119 3.21 -13.14 -3.85
CA PRO A 119 3.82 -14.30 -3.22
C PRO A 119 4.86 -13.94 -2.14
N ALA A 120 5.27 -12.68 -2.03
CA ALA A 120 6.25 -12.24 -1.04
C ALA A 120 5.63 -12.14 0.36
N ASN A 121 4.39 -11.67 0.45
CA ASN A 121 3.66 -11.48 1.71
C ASN A 121 2.32 -12.22 1.77
N GLY A 122 1.89 -12.88 0.69
CA GLY A 122 0.61 -13.57 0.63
C GLY A 122 -0.60 -12.63 0.62
N MET A 123 -0.41 -11.34 0.31
CA MET A 123 -1.49 -10.38 0.16
C MET A 123 -2.22 -10.62 -1.16
N PHE A 124 -3.53 -10.80 -1.08
CA PHE A 124 -4.41 -10.92 -2.21
C PHE A 124 -5.19 -9.63 -2.40
N GLU A 125 -5.11 -9.09 -3.61
CA GLU A 125 -5.90 -7.94 -4.06
C GLU A 125 -6.97 -8.45 -5.03
N PRO A 126 -8.26 -8.42 -4.66
CA PRO A 126 -9.34 -8.81 -5.54
C PRO A 126 -9.38 -7.97 -6.82
N ASN A 127 -9.96 -8.51 -7.89
CA ASN A 127 -10.25 -7.75 -9.09
C ASN A 127 -11.12 -6.53 -8.73
N PRO A 128 -10.75 -5.30 -9.15
CA PRO A 128 -11.56 -4.11 -8.90
C PRO A 128 -12.94 -4.16 -9.56
N ASP A 129 -13.11 -4.94 -10.63
CA ASP A 129 -14.42 -5.19 -11.22
C ASP A 129 -15.26 -6.12 -10.32
N MET A 130 -16.31 -5.56 -9.73
CA MET A 130 -17.23 -6.28 -8.85
C MET A 130 -17.94 -7.43 -9.56
N LEU A 131 -18.22 -7.29 -10.86
CA LEU A 131 -18.90 -8.32 -11.64
C LEU A 131 -18.01 -9.53 -11.87
N ALA A 132 -16.68 -9.35 -11.93
CA ALA A 132 -15.75 -10.47 -12.02
C ALA A 132 -15.73 -11.34 -10.75
N THR A 133 -16.23 -10.85 -9.62
CA THR A 133 -16.20 -11.55 -8.33
C THR A 133 -17.41 -12.43 -8.05
N VAL A 134 -18.42 -12.44 -8.92
CA VAL A 134 -19.72 -13.14 -8.69
C VAL A 134 -19.59 -14.65 -8.57
N ASP A 135 -18.57 -15.23 -9.19
CA ASP A 135 -18.24 -16.66 -9.10
C ASP A 135 -17.40 -17.01 -7.86
N GLY A 136 -17.06 -15.98 -7.06
CA GLY A 136 -16.24 -16.05 -5.87
C GLY A 136 -14.74 -16.19 -6.14
N PHE A 137 -14.03 -16.62 -5.12
CA PHE A 137 -12.58 -16.66 -5.10
C PHE A 137 -12.10 -18.08 -4.87
N ALA A 138 -11.19 -18.53 -5.72
CA ALA A 138 -10.52 -19.82 -5.57
C ALA A 138 -9.03 -19.59 -5.41
N PHE A 139 -8.46 -20.22 -4.38
CA PHE A 139 -7.05 -20.18 -4.09
C PHE A 139 -6.49 -21.59 -4.11
N THR A 140 -5.26 -21.76 -4.60
CA THR A 140 -4.49 -23.00 -4.45
C THR A 140 -3.05 -22.68 -4.09
N ALA A 141 -2.49 -23.43 -3.15
CA ALA A 141 -1.10 -23.32 -2.70
C ALA A 141 -0.40 -24.67 -2.81
N LYS A 142 0.68 -24.71 -3.59
CA LYS A 142 1.54 -25.89 -3.75
C LYS A 142 2.88 -25.69 -3.05
N TYR A 143 3.29 -26.66 -2.24
CA TYR A 143 4.57 -26.61 -1.55
C TYR A 143 5.73 -26.91 -2.50
N LYS A 144 6.70 -26.00 -2.61
CA LYS A 144 7.80 -26.09 -3.58
C LYS A 144 8.72 -27.30 -3.35
N ARG A 145 8.91 -27.70 -2.09
CA ARG A 145 9.90 -28.72 -1.72
C ARG A 145 9.37 -30.15 -1.76
N ASN A 146 8.07 -30.35 -1.95
CA ASN A 146 7.48 -31.67 -2.09
C ASN A 146 6.40 -31.65 -3.17
N ALA A 147 6.79 -31.99 -4.40
CA ALA A 147 5.86 -32.03 -5.53
C ALA A 147 4.76 -33.11 -5.42
N LYS A 148 4.93 -34.10 -4.52
CA LYS A 148 3.95 -35.16 -4.26
C LYS A 148 2.95 -34.80 -3.16
N LEU A 149 3.16 -33.71 -2.45
CA LEU A 149 2.22 -33.24 -1.44
C LEU A 149 1.00 -32.64 -2.15
N GLU A 150 -0.18 -33.05 -1.73
CA GLU A 150 -1.43 -32.49 -2.26
C GLU A 150 -1.48 -30.96 -2.03
N PRO A 151 -1.84 -30.17 -3.05
CA PRO A 151 -2.04 -28.74 -2.89
C PRO A 151 -3.13 -28.43 -1.87
N ALA A 152 -2.94 -27.36 -1.10
CA ALA A 152 -4.03 -26.81 -0.29
C ALA A 152 -4.89 -25.92 -1.18
N SER A 153 -6.20 -26.12 -1.19
CA SER A 153 -7.15 -25.29 -1.95
C SER A 153 -8.30 -24.82 -1.06
N VAL A 154 -8.79 -23.61 -1.31
CA VAL A 154 -10.00 -23.09 -0.69
C VAL A 154 -10.82 -22.33 -1.72
N ARG A 155 -12.15 -22.40 -1.59
CA ARG A 155 -13.10 -21.57 -2.34
C ARG A 155 -13.89 -20.73 -1.34
N LEU A 156 -13.99 -19.43 -1.60
CA LEU A 156 -14.63 -18.46 -0.73
C LEU A 156 -15.67 -17.68 -1.54
N ALA A 157 -16.89 -17.61 -1.03
CA ALA A 157 -17.90 -16.71 -1.56
C ALA A 157 -17.54 -15.26 -1.20
N PRO A 158 -17.81 -14.29 -2.09
CA PRO A 158 -17.67 -12.88 -1.77
C PRO A 158 -18.70 -12.50 -0.70
N ASP A 159 -18.34 -11.59 0.19
CA ASP A 159 -19.29 -10.94 1.10
C ASP A 159 -19.57 -9.51 0.58
N TYR A 160 -20.74 -9.35 -0.04
CA TYR A 160 -21.21 -8.05 -0.56
C TYR A 160 -21.79 -7.12 0.53
N GLY A 161 -21.84 -7.58 1.78
CA GLY A 161 -22.14 -6.75 2.96
C GLY A 161 -20.92 -6.02 3.53
N CYS A 162 -19.80 -5.98 2.79
CA CYS A 162 -18.64 -5.17 3.14
C CYS A 162 -18.76 -3.70 2.69
N PHE A 163 -19.69 -3.41 1.79
CA PHE A 163 -19.91 -2.09 1.21
C PHE A 163 -21.27 -1.57 1.61
N THR A 164 -21.31 -0.35 2.14
CA THR A 164 -22.56 0.34 2.50
C THR A 164 -22.67 1.72 1.85
N GLU A 165 -21.64 2.15 1.13
CA GLU A 165 -21.58 3.47 0.52
C GLU A 165 -21.00 3.41 -0.90
N ALA A 166 -21.46 4.33 -1.74
CA ALA A 166 -21.05 4.55 -3.11
C ALA A 166 -20.97 6.05 -3.41
N GLY A 167 -20.17 6.42 -4.40
CA GLY A 167 -19.92 7.81 -4.75
C GLY A 167 -18.81 8.41 -3.88
N GLY A 168 -18.89 9.70 -3.58
CA GLY A 168 -17.85 10.36 -2.80
C GLY A 168 -18.09 11.85 -2.57
N PRO A 169 -17.27 12.47 -1.70
CA PRO A 169 -17.26 13.91 -1.53
C PRO A 169 -16.48 14.61 -2.66
N GLY A 170 -16.74 15.90 -2.85
CA GLY A 170 -15.84 16.82 -3.55
C GLY A 170 -14.51 16.98 -2.82
N ALA A 171 -13.50 17.52 -3.50
CA ALA A 171 -12.20 17.77 -2.89
C ALA A 171 -12.30 18.82 -1.78
N ARG A 172 -11.48 18.63 -0.74
CA ARG A 172 -11.37 19.60 0.36
C ARG A 172 -10.66 20.87 -0.15
N GLY A 173 -11.12 22.02 0.33
CA GLY A 173 -10.45 23.29 0.09
C GLY A 173 -9.04 23.35 0.68
N GLU A 174 -8.18 24.16 0.06
CA GLU A 174 -6.80 24.34 0.48
C GLU A 174 -6.68 24.94 1.88
N THR A 175 -5.69 24.52 2.65
CA THR A 175 -5.42 25.13 3.95
C THR A 175 -4.76 26.49 3.74
N GLY A 176 -5.20 27.49 4.50
CA GLY A 176 -4.64 28.84 4.44
C GLY A 176 -3.18 28.86 4.88
N GLU A 177 -2.41 29.76 4.29
CA GLU A 177 -0.99 29.92 4.59
C GLU A 177 -0.78 30.39 6.04
N PRO A 178 0.22 29.86 6.77
CA PRO A 178 0.59 30.41 8.07
C PRO A 178 1.01 31.88 7.94
N GLY A 179 0.72 32.67 8.97
CA GLY A 179 1.24 34.03 9.08
C GLY A 179 2.75 34.02 9.31
N GLU A 180 3.44 35.01 8.75
CA GLU A 180 4.88 35.19 8.98
C GLU A 180 5.15 35.45 10.48
N PRO A 181 6.23 34.91 11.06
CA PRO A 181 6.62 35.27 12.41
C PRO A 181 7.02 36.75 12.49
N GLY A 182 6.79 37.35 13.66
CA GLY A 182 7.25 38.69 13.98
C GLY A 182 8.77 38.75 14.09
N GLU A 183 9.33 39.94 13.92
CA GLU A 183 10.77 40.17 14.12
C GLU A 183 11.11 40.02 15.61
N GLU A 184 12.24 39.39 15.92
CA GLU A 184 12.71 39.29 17.31
C GLU A 184 13.07 40.68 17.86
N GLY A 185 12.75 40.91 19.13
CA GLY A 185 13.14 42.13 19.83
C GLY A 185 14.65 42.16 20.09
N GLU A 186 15.22 43.36 20.17
CA GLU A 186 16.64 43.50 20.53
C GLU A 186 16.85 43.21 22.03
N ASP A 187 17.90 42.48 22.37
CA ASP A 187 18.29 42.30 23.76
C ASP A 187 18.75 43.63 24.39
N GLY A 188 18.42 43.85 25.66
CA GLY A 188 18.91 45.01 26.41
C GLY A 188 20.36 44.81 26.89
N ASP A 189 21.09 45.91 27.06
CA ASP A 189 22.46 45.86 27.58
C ASP A 189 22.49 45.89 29.10
N ASN A 190 23.40 45.11 29.69
CA ASN A 190 23.64 45.14 31.13
C ASN A 190 24.30 46.47 31.54
N GLY A 191 23.80 47.07 32.62
CA GLY A 191 24.36 48.29 33.20
C GLY A 191 25.72 48.09 33.88
N GLY A 192 26.50 49.16 33.97
CA GLY A 192 27.76 49.22 34.72
C GLY A 192 27.58 49.82 36.13
N GLU A 193 28.66 49.89 36.90
CA GLU A 193 28.65 50.38 38.30
C GLU A 193 28.12 51.82 38.46
N GLU A 194 28.25 52.65 37.42
CA GLU A 194 27.85 54.07 37.43
C GLU A 194 26.71 54.40 36.46
N SER A 195 26.10 53.41 35.80
CA SER A 195 24.99 53.65 34.87
C SER A 195 24.06 52.43 34.72
N PRO A 196 22.73 52.62 34.77
CA PRO A 196 21.79 51.52 34.58
C PRO A 196 21.86 50.97 33.14
N GLY A 197 21.48 49.70 32.99
CA GLY A 197 21.40 49.02 31.69
C GLY A 197 20.31 49.60 30.79
N SER A 198 20.42 49.35 29.49
CA SER A 198 19.37 49.68 28.54
C SER A 198 18.29 48.61 28.53
N SER A 199 17.04 49.02 28.32
CA SER A 199 15.97 48.05 28.05
C SER A 199 16.13 47.50 26.63
N GLY A 200 15.81 46.22 26.44
CA GLY A 200 15.73 45.65 25.10
C GLY A 200 14.65 46.29 24.25
N GLY A 201 14.76 46.13 22.94
CA GLY A 201 13.75 46.54 21.97
C GLY A 201 12.56 45.59 21.98
N ASN A 202 11.37 46.11 21.68
CA ASN A 202 10.20 45.26 21.44
C ASN A 202 10.38 44.51 20.11
N GLY A 203 9.91 43.26 20.05
CA GLY A 203 9.77 42.53 18.79
C GLY A 203 8.77 43.19 17.83
N GLY A 204 8.90 42.85 16.55
CA GLY A 204 7.99 43.26 15.48
C GLY A 204 6.67 42.49 15.52
N PRO A 205 5.60 43.05 14.94
CA PRO A 205 4.31 42.36 14.86
C PRO A 205 4.41 41.12 13.97
N ALA A 206 3.74 40.05 14.38
CA ALA A 206 3.57 38.87 13.53
C ALA A 206 2.61 39.12 12.36
N GLY A 207 2.79 38.38 11.28
CA GLY A 207 1.96 38.41 10.08
C GLY A 207 0.59 37.75 10.29
N ASN A 208 -0.39 38.25 9.53
CA ASN A 208 -1.71 37.63 9.48
C ASN A 208 -1.67 36.29 8.75
N ALA A 209 -2.45 35.33 9.21
CA ALA A 209 -2.65 34.08 8.49
C ALA A 209 -3.54 34.25 7.25
N GLY A 210 -3.32 33.38 6.26
CA GLY A 210 -4.19 33.24 5.09
C GLY A 210 -5.52 32.57 5.42
N ASN A 211 -6.57 32.91 4.66
CA ASN A 211 -7.86 32.23 4.73
C ASN A 211 -7.75 30.82 4.15
N GLY A 212 -8.56 29.89 4.65
CA GLY A 212 -8.76 28.60 4.00
C GLY A 212 -9.58 28.75 2.72
N GLY A 213 -9.35 27.86 1.74
CA GLY A 213 -10.12 27.79 0.51
C GLY A 213 -11.50 27.18 0.69
N ASN A 214 -12.42 27.42 -0.24
CA ASN A 214 -13.69 26.71 -0.30
C ASN A 214 -13.46 25.24 -0.70
N GLY A 215 -14.33 24.34 -0.23
CA GLY A 215 -14.37 22.98 -0.76
C GLY A 215 -15.02 22.94 -2.15
N ASP A 216 -14.65 21.91 -2.93
CA ASP A 216 -15.18 21.71 -4.27
C ASP A 216 -16.62 21.20 -4.23
N ALA A 217 -17.35 21.38 -5.34
CA ALA A 217 -18.66 20.76 -5.51
C ALA A 217 -18.57 19.23 -5.43
N GLY A 218 -19.67 18.61 -5.00
CA GLY A 218 -19.78 17.15 -5.04
C GLY A 218 -19.90 16.64 -6.48
N PRO A 219 -19.59 15.37 -6.72
CA PRO A 219 -19.71 14.78 -8.05
C PRO A 219 -21.17 14.74 -8.50
N ASN A 220 -21.42 15.03 -9.77
CA ASN A 220 -22.72 14.82 -10.39
C ASN A 220 -22.84 13.35 -10.76
N ILE A 221 -23.77 12.64 -10.12
CA ILE A 221 -23.95 11.20 -10.34
C ILE A 221 -25.42 10.84 -10.60
N VAL A 222 -25.61 9.79 -11.39
CA VAL A 222 -26.88 9.09 -11.60
C VAL A 222 -26.66 7.63 -11.25
N ALA A 223 -27.54 7.09 -10.40
CA ALA A 223 -27.48 5.70 -9.95
C ALA A 223 -28.68 4.91 -10.47
N TYR A 224 -28.41 3.78 -11.11
CA TYR A 224 -29.41 2.81 -11.55
C TYR A 224 -29.28 1.56 -10.70
N ALA A 225 -30.37 1.15 -10.06
CA ALA A 225 -30.41 -0.04 -9.22
C ALA A 225 -31.29 -1.12 -9.84
N THR A 226 -30.83 -2.37 -9.80
CA THR A 226 -31.61 -3.55 -10.18
C THR A 226 -31.28 -4.73 -9.28
N VAL A 227 -32.17 -5.71 -9.22
CA VAL A 227 -31.92 -6.97 -8.51
C VAL A 227 -31.35 -7.98 -9.50
N VAL A 228 -30.24 -8.61 -9.12
CA VAL A 228 -29.56 -9.62 -9.92
C VAL A 228 -29.45 -10.93 -9.15
N LYS A 229 -29.46 -12.03 -9.90
CA LYS A 229 -29.15 -13.37 -9.42
C LYS A 229 -27.77 -13.79 -9.93
N THR A 230 -26.98 -14.40 -9.07
CA THR A 230 -25.66 -14.95 -9.40
C THR A 230 -25.62 -16.44 -9.06
N PRO A 231 -24.55 -17.18 -9.43
CA PRO A 231 -24.42 -18.58 -9.06
C PRO A 231 -24.40 -18.83 -7.55
N LEU A 232 -23.96 -17.84 -6.76
CA LEU A 232 -23.81 -17.95 -5.30
C LEU A 232 -24.93 -17.25 -4.51
N PHE A 233 -25.68 -16.33 -5.14
CA PHE A 233 -26.69 -15.50 -4.46
C PHE A 233 -27.97 -15.40 -5.28
N ASP A 234 -29.11 -15.68 -4.65
CA ASP A 234 -30.42 -15.54 -5.31
C ASP A 234 -30.83 -14.07 -5.51
N HIS A 235 -30.43 -13.19 -4.59
CA HIS A 235 -30.78 -11.77 -4.61
C HIS A 235 -29.57 -10.93 -4.20
N LEU A 236 -29.01 -10.17 -5.14
CA LEU A 236 -28.11 -9.06 -4.89
C LEU A 236 -28.70 -7.80 -5.53
N VAL A 237 -28.38 -6.63 -4.98
CA VAL A 237 -28.67 -5.36 -5.65
C VAL A 237 -27.44 -4.94 -6.42
N ALA A 238 -27.56 -4.83 -7.73
CA ALA A 238 -26.56 -4.20 -8.57
C ALA A 238 -26.88 -2.72 -8.70
N VAL A 239 -25.90 -1.87 -8.40
CA VAL A 239 -26.00 -0.42 -8.59
C VAL A 239 -24.92 0.02 -9.57
N GLN A 240 -25.36 0.58 -10.70
CA GLN A 240 -24.48 1.24 -11.65
C GLN A 240 -24.53 2.74 -11.38
N VAL A 241 -23.39 3.32 -11.04
CA VAL A 241 -23.18 4.76 -10.87
C VAL A 241 -22.53 5.30 -12.14
N THR A 242 -23.05 6.41 -12.66
CA THR A 242 -22.56 7.09 -13.86
C THR A 242 -22.53 8.60 -13.62
N GLY A 243 -21.77 9.35 -14.43
CA GLY A 243 -21.62 10.80 -14.32
C GLY A 243 -20.14 11.16 -14.17
N ASP A 244 -19.82 11.98 -13.19
CA ASP A 244 -18.42 12.34 -12.86
C ASP A 244 -17.64 11.13 -12.29
N ILE A 245 -18.35 10.10 -11.80
CA ILE A 245 -17.81 8.83 -11.33
C ILE A 245 -18.53 7.70 -12.06
N GLU A 246 -17.76 6.73 -12.55
CA GLU A 246 -18.28 5.47 -13.11
C GLU A 246 -17.93 4.31 -12.19
N ASP A 247 -18.93 3.60 -11.69
CA ASP A 247 -18.73 2.40 -10.88
C ASP A 247 -19.90 1.42 -10.99
N ILE A 248 -19.62 0.13 -10.78
CA ILE A 248 -20.63 -0.90 -10.60
C ILE A 248 -20.37 -1.61 -9.28
N MET A 249 -21.37 -1.63 -8.42
CA MET A 249 -21.32 -2.31 -7.12
C MET A 249 -22.42 -3.34 -6.99
N LEU A 250 -22.15 -4.34 -6.18
CA LEU A 250 -23.09 -5.37 -5.77
C LEU A 250 -23.23 -5.30 -4.24
N PHE A 251 -24.47 -5.32 -3.77
CA PHE A 251 -24.82 -5.18 -2.35
C PHE A 251 -25.74 -6.30 -1.87
N ASP A 252 -25.63 -6.64 -0.59
CA ASP A 252 -26.63 -7.47 0.10
C ASP A 252 -27.91 -6.64 0.31
N PRO A 253 -29.08 -7.06 -0.22
CA PRO A 253 -30.34 -6.33 -0.06
C PRO A 253 -30.83 -6.21 1.40
N LYS A 254 -30.24 -6.96 2.34
CA LYS A 254 -30.59 -6.92 3.77
C LYS A 254 -29.98 -5.72 4.51
N GLN A 255 -29.11 -4.95 3.86
CA GLN A 255 -28.44 -3.81 4.46
C GLN A 255 -28.77 -2.52 3.69
N PRO A 256 -28.92 -1.38 4.37
CA PRO A 256 -29.09 -0.11 3.69
C PRO A 256 -27.80 0.27 2.95
N ILE A 257 -27.97 0.89 1.78
CA ILE A 257 -26.89 1.46 0.99
C ILE A 257 -27.05 2.97 0.90
N THR A 258 -25.94 3.69 0.95
CA THR A 258 -25.91 5.15 0.80
C THR A 258 -25.21 5.50 -0.50
N ILE A 259 -25.90 6.25 -1.36
CA ILE A 259 -25.27 6.87 -2.53
C ILE A 259 -25.00 8.33 -2.18
N SER A 260 -23.74 8.76 -2.24
CA SER A 260 -23.28 10.05 -1.73
C SER A 260 -22.64 10.89 -2.83
N ALA A 261 -23.03 12.16 -2.88
CA ALA A 261 -22.54 13.18 -3.84
C ALA A 261 -22.37 14.52 -3.12
N ARG A 262 -21.65 14.49 -1.99
CA ARG A 262 -21.53 15.65 -1.10
C ARG A 262 -20.47 16.62 -1.61
N GLY A 263 -20.66 17.92 -1.37
CA GLY A 263 -19.57 18.89 -1.52
C GLY A 263 -18.40 18.56 -0.59
N GLY A 264 -17.21 18.99 -0.98
CA GLY A 264 -16.01 18.90 -0.16
C GLY A 264 -16.05 19.89 1.00
N ASP A 265 -15.33 19.56 2.07
CA ASP A 265 -15.20 20.45 3.21
C ASP A 265 -14.36 21.70 2.85
N GLY A 266 -14.62 22.80 3.53
CA GLY A 266 -13.74 23.97 3.48
C GLY A 266 -12.34 23.67 4.02
N GLY A 267 -11.35 24.40 3.50
CA GLY A 267 -10.01 24.45 4.03
C GLY A 267 -9.95 25.14 5.38
N ALA A 268 -9.04 24.70 6.26
CA ALA A 268 -8.79 25.41 7.51
C ALA A 268 -8.09 26.74 7.22
N GLY A 269 -8.36 27.78 8.02
CA GLY A 269 -7.54 28.99 8.02
C GLY A 269 -6.10 28.69 8.47
N GLY A 270 -5.16 29.50 8.01
CA GLY A 270 -3.78 29.42 8.44
C GLY A 270 -3.62 29.75 9.93
N ARG A 271 -2.51 29.31 10.52
CA ARG A 271 -2.15 29.69 11.89
C ARG A 271 -1.55 31.09 11.88
N GLY A 272 -1.93 31.96 12.81
CA GLY A 272 -1.30 33.27 12.98
C GLY A 272 0.19 33.13 13.30
N GLY A 273 0.99 34.12 12.88
CA GLY A 273 2.42 34.12 13.19
C GLY A 273 2.67 34.27 14.69
N GLU A 274 3.80 33.73 15.14
CA GLU A 274 4.32 33.95 16.49
C GLU A 274 5.01 35.32 16.55
N GLY A 275 4.92 36.03 17.67
CA GLY A 275 5.55 37.35 17.86
C GLY A 275 6.17 37.50 19.24
#